data_AF-A0A945SSX7-F1
#
_entry.id   AF-A0A945SSX7-F1
#
_cell.length_a   1.000
_cell.length_b   1.000
_cell.length_c   1.000
_cell.angle_alpha   90.00
_cell.angle_beta   90.00
_cell.angle_gamma   90.00
#
_symmetry.space_group_name_H-M   'P 1'
#
loop_
_entity.id
_entity.type
_entity.pdbx_description
1 polymer ?
#
loop_
_entity_poly.entity_id
_entity_poly.type
_entity_poly.pdbx_seq_one_letter_code
_entity_poly.pdbx_strand_id
1 'polypeptide(L)'
;MGAGLVSLAQRYQFPVLILASYRGTVEDLVFYHIPKGRVTEPVLGALGLPFSRIDPKHEITSQITRAAAFAEEGNCPYVLLMENEDIQW
;
A
#
# COMPACT_ATOMS: atom_id res chain seq x y z
N MET A 1 -5.09 3.39 -15.48
CA MET A 1 -3.72 2.92 -15.77
C MET A 1 -3.13 1.97 -14.72
N GLY A 2 -3.80 1.65 -13.60
CA GLY A 2 -3.22 0.78 -12.54
C GLY A 2 -3.34 -0.74 -12.76
N ALA A 3 -4.35 -1.20 -13.51
CA ALA A 3 -4.58 -2.64 -13.72
C ALA A 3 -3.39 -3.33 -14.41
N GLY A 4 -2.76 -2.69 -15.40
CA GLY A 4 -1.60 -3.24 -16.09
C GLY A 4 -0.39 -3.39 -15.16
N LEU A 5 -0.09 -2.38 -14.35
CA LEU A 5 1.09 -2.39 -13.49
C LEU A 5 1.00 -3.50 -12.43
N VAL A 6 -0.18 -3.71 -11.86
CA VAL A 6 -0.40 -4.76 -10.84
C VAL A 6 -0.51 -6.15 -11.48
N SER A 7 -1.38 -6.33 -12.48
CA SER A 7 -1.62 -7.65 -13.08
C SER A 7 -0.42 -8.17 -13.87
N LEU A 8 0.33 -7.29 -14.54
CA LEU A 8 1.56 -7.67 -15.23
C LEU A 8 2.68 -7.91 -14.21
N ALA A 9 2.81 -7.10 -13.16
CA ALA A 9 3.85 -7.35 -12.16
C ALA A 9 3.61 -8.64 -11.38
N GLN A 10 2.36 -9.03 -11.10
CA GLN A 10 2.06 -10.35 -10.55
C GLN A 10 2.38 -11.47 -11.55
N ARG A 11 2.00 -11.32 -12.82
CA ARG A 11 2.21 -12.33 -13.85
C ARG A 11 3.68 -12.55 -14.23
N TYR A 12 4.45 -11.48 -14.27
CA TYR A 12 5.86 -11.48 -14.65
C TYR A 12 6.82 -11.41 -13.45
N GLN A 13 6.27 -11.45 -12.23
CA GLN A 13 7.03 -11.45 -10.99
C GLN A 13 8.00 -10.27 -10.87
N PHE A 14 7.54 -9.07 -11.24
CA PHE A 14 8.33 -7.86 -11.08
C PHE A 14 8.27 -7.39 -9.62
N PRO A 15 9.43 -7.12 -8.98
CA PRO A 15 9.47 -6.57 -7.64
C PRO A 15 9.08 -5.10 -7.68
N VAL A 16 7.84 -4.80 -7.30
CA VAL A 16 7.30 -3.43 -7.32
C VAL A 16 6.79 -3.07 -5.95
N LEU A 17 7.39 -2.04 -5.34
CA LEU A 17 6.83 -1.39 -4.16
C LEU A 17 5.87 -0.28 -4.59
N ILE A 18 4.62 -0.37 -4.13
CA ILE A 18 3.58 0.63 -4.36
C ILE A 18 3.36 1.39 -3.07
N LEU A 19 3.72 2.68 -3.05
CA LEU A 19 3.37 3.60 -1.98
C LEU A 19 1.97 4.18 -2.28
N ALA A 20 0.98 3.83 -1.47
CA ALA A 20 -0.41 4.18 -1.71
C ALA A 20 -0.97 5.03 -0.56
N SER A 21 -1.53 6.19 -0.90
CA SER A 21 -2.24 7.00 0.09
C SER A 21 -3.49 6.25 0.58
N TYR A 22 -3.53 6.01 1.88
CA TYR A 22 -4.61 5.37 2.59
C TYR A 22 -5.50 6.43 3.23
N ARG A 23 -6.72 6.53 2.69
CA ARG A 23 -7.72 7.53 3.06
C ARG A 23 -9.02 6.84 3.45
N GLY A 24 -9.86 7.52 4.21
CA GLY A 24 -11.12 6.98 4.68
C GLY A 24 -11.03 6.11 5.93
N THR A 25 -10.02 6.37 6.76
CA THR A 25 -9.96 5.88 8.15
C THR A 25 -10.73 6.84 9.07
N VAL A 26 -10.81 6.53 10.37
CA VAL A 26 -11.48 7.40 11.36
C VAL A 26 -10.67 8.68 11.56
N GLU A 27 -9.37 8.61 11.34
CA GLU A 27 -8.37 9.66 11.44
C GLU A 27 -8.39 10.60 10.21
N ASP A 28 -9.09 10.23 9.13
CA ASP A 28 -9.20 11.08 7.94
C ASP A 28 -10.09 12.30 8.21
N LEU A 29 -9.51 13.50 8.04
CA LEU A 29 -10.20 14.78 8.15
C LEU A 29 -11.35 14.95 7.13
N VAL A 30 -11.41 14.10 6.10
CA VAL A 30 -12.39 14.18 5.01
C VAL A 30 -13.36 12.99 5.06
N PHE A 31 -14.53 13.20 5.67
CA PHE A 31 -15.50 12.13 5.97
C PHE A 31 -15.98 11.34 4.73
N TYR A 32 -16.09 11.98 3.56
CA TYR A 32 -16.55 11.31 2.34
C TYR A 32 -15.48 10.39 1.72
N HIS A 33 -14.29 10.30 2.30
CA HIS A 33 -13.31 9.27 1.94
C HIS A 33 -13.58 7.93 2.62
N ILE A 34 -14.37 7.88 3.70
CA ILE A 34 -14.64 6.64 4.46
C ILE A 34 -15.10 5.48 3.55
N PRO A 35 -16.01 5.67 2.58
CA PRO A 35 -16.38 4.59 1.66
C PRO A 35 -15.20 4.04 0.85
N LYS A 36 -14.21 4.88 0.50
CA LYS A 36 -13.00 4.47 -0.24
C LYS A 36 -12.09 3.63 0.65
N GLY A 37 -11.85 4.05 1.89
CA GLY A 37 -11.01 3.31 2.84
C GLY A 37 -11.54 1.90 3.11
N ARG A 38 -12.87 1.77 3.27
CA ARG A 38 -13.55 0.48 3.49
C ARG A 38 -13.31 -0.56 2.40
N VAL A 39 -13.04 -0.14 1.16
CA VAL A 39 -12.87 -1.07 0.03
C VAL A 39 -11.42 -1.30 -0.33
N THR A 40 -10.48 -0.44 0.10
CA THR A 40 -9.06 -0.56 -0.27
C THR A 40 -8.46 -1.90 0.16
N GLU A 41 -8.47 -2.23 1.46
CA GLU A 41 -7.89 -3.48 1.95
C GLU A 41 -8.61 -4.73 1.37
N PRO A 42 -9.96 -4.79 1.32
CA PRO A 42 -10.66 -5.90 0.65
C PRO A 42 -10.29 -6.06 -0.82
N VAL A 43 -10.12 -4.97 -1.57
CA VAL A 43 -9.72 -5.04 -2.99
C VAL A 43 -8.28 -5.53 -3.12
N LEU A 44 -7.35 -5.05 -2.30
CA LEU A 44 -5.97 -5.54 -2.30
C LEU A 44 -5.92 -7.04 -1.98
N GLY A 45 -6.69 -7.48 -0.99
CA GLY A 45 -6.83 -8.89 -0.63
C GLY A 45 -7.43 -9.74 -1.76
N ALA A 46 -8.49 -9.25 -2.41
CA ALA A 46 -9.12 -9.94 -3.55
C ALA A 46 -8.20 -10.04 -4.77
N LEU A 47 -7.29 -9.06 -4.96
CA LEU A 47 -6.25 -9.10 -5.99
C LEU A 47 -5.05 -9.96 -5.58
N GLY A 48 -5.01 -10.50 -4.36
CA GLY A 48 -3.87 -11.28 -3.86
C GLY A 48 -2.60 -10.46 -3.68
N LEU A 49 -2.74 -9.15 -3.41
CA LEU A 49 -1.60 -8.28 -3.18
C LEU A 49 -1.24 -8.27 -1.69
N PRO A 50 0.01 -8.59 -1.32
CA PRO A 50 0.48 -8.37 0.03
C PRO A 50 0.55 -6.87 0.32
N PHE A 51 0.11 -6.48 1.51
CA PHE A 51 0.12 -5.09 1.94
C PHE A 51 0.38 -4.95 3.44
N SER A 52 0.84 -3.77 3.84
CA SER A 52 0.85 -3.31 5.22
C SER A 52 0.51 -1.83 5.30
N ARG A 53 0.13 -1.38 6.50
CA ARG A 53 -0.02 0.04 6.83
C ARG A 53 1.21 0.51 7.58
N ILE A 54 1.57 1.78 7.38
CA ILE A 54 2.57 2.43 8.22
C ILE A 54 2.08 2.39 9.68
N ASP A 55 2.96 1.90 10.56
CA ASP A 55 2.79 2.04 12.00
C ASP A 55 3.47 3.35 12.45
N PRO A 56 2.72 4.34 12.94
CA PRO A 56 3.28 5.63 13.36
C PRO A 56 4.25 5.51 14.55
N LYS A 57 4.32 4.35 15.22
CA LYS A 57 5.27 4.10 16.31
C LYS A 57 6.69 3.79 15.83
N HIS A 58 6.86 3.53 14.54
CA HIS A 58 8.14 3.14 13.94
C HIS A 58 8.59 4.14 12.88
N GLU A 59 9.90 4.27 12.67
CA GLU A 59 10.44 5.17 11.65
C GLU A 59 9.96 4.76 10.25
N ILE A 60 9.39 5.70 9.50
CA ILE A 60 8.84 5.48 8.16
C ILE A 60 9.88 4.88 7.19
N THR A 61 11.12 5.35 7.24
CA THR A 61 12.23 4.87 6.41
C THR A 61 12.43 3.36 6.59
N SER A 62 12.46 2.89 7.85
CA SER A 62 12.66 1.47 8.16
C SER A 62 11.55 0.58 7.60
N GLN A 63 10.31 1.08 7.63
CA GLN A 63 9.14 0.39 7.12
C GLN A 63 9.15 0.33 5.59
N ILE A 64 9.52 1.43 4.92
CA ILE A 64 9.72 1.48 3.46
C ILE A 64 10.82 0.50 3.04
N THR A 65 11.97 0.51 3.71
CA THR A 65 13.08 -0.41 3.41
C THR A 65 12.64 -1.87 3.56
N ARG A 66 11.89 -2.20 4.61
CA ARG A 66 11.35 -3.55 4.81
C ARG A 66 10.34 -3.95 3.73
N ALA A 67 9.47 -3.04 3.34
CA ALA A 67 8.50 -3.28 2.27
C ALA A 67 9.18 -3.47 0.90
N ALA A 68 10.23 -2.69 0.62
CA ALA A 68 11.06 -2.85 -0.58
C ALA A 68 11.76 -4.21 -0.59
N ALA A 69 12.41 -4.59 0.51
CA ALA A 69 13.05 -5.90 0.64
C ALA A 69 12.06 -7.05 0.43
N PHE A 70 10.84 -6.95 0.97
CA PHE A 70 9.81 -7.96 0.74
C PHE A 70 9.43 -8.08 -0.75
N ALA A 71 9.25 -6.94 -1.44
CA ALA A 71 8.92 -6.94 -2.85
C ALA A 71 10.04 -7.56 -3.70
N GLU A 72 11.29 -7.22 -3.40
CA GLU A 72 12.49 -7.74 -4.07
C GLU A 72 12.68 -9.24 -3.82
N GLU A 73 12.76 -9.67 -2.56
CA GLU A 73 12.99 -11.07 -2.21
C GLU A 73 11.83 -11.98 -2.65
N GLY A 74 10.60 -11.47 -2.56
CA GLY A 74 9.39 -12.18 -2.97
C GLY A 74 9.13 -12.18 -4.47
N ASN A 75 9.86 -11.39 -5.27
CA ASN A 75 9.60 -11.12 -6.69
C ASN A 75 8.11 -10.89 -6.95
N CYS A 76 7.52 -10.02 -6.13
CA CYS A 76 6.09 -9.75 -6.16
C CYS A 76 5.78 -8.29 -5.87
N PRO A 77 4.63 -7.79 -6.34
CA PRO A 77 4.18 -6.47 -5.94
C PRO A 77 3.86 -6.42 -4.45
N TYR A 78 4.22 -5.33 -3.79
CA TYR A 78 3.87 -5.08 -2.39
C TYR A 78 3.28 -3.67 -2.24
N VAL A 79 2.21 -3.53 -1.46
CA VAL A 79 1.56 -2.24 -1.22
C VAL A 79 1.83 -1.76 0.20
N LEU A 80 2.44 -0.59 0.33
CA LEU A 80 2.58 0.11 1.61
C LEU A 80 1.56 1.25 1.66
N LEU A 81 0.62 1.12 2.60
CA LEU A 81 -0.48 2.06 2.83
C LEU A 81 -0.01 3.17 3.78
N MET A 82 -0.08 4.42 3.30
CA MET A 82 0.42 5.61 3.98
C MET A 82 -0.74 6.55 4.31
N GLU A 83 -0.93 6.91 5.57
CA GLU A 83 -1.95 7.88 5.97
C GLU A 83 -1.53 9.31 5.59
N ASN A 84 -2.43 10.27 5.78
CA ASN A 84 -2.14 11.67 5.40
C ASN A 84 -0.90 12.23 6.12
N GLU A 85 -0.73 11.85 7.38
CA GLU A 85 0.37 12.31 8.23
C GLU A 85 1.72 11.77 7.74
N ASP A 86 1.73 10.59 7.12
CA ASP A 86 2.93 9.95 6.57
C ASP A 86 3.41 10.60 5.25
N ILE A 87 2.57 11.39 4.60
CA ILE A 87 2.82 11.98 3.27
C ILE A 87 3.21 13.48 3.40
N GLN A 88 3.24 14.02 4.61
CA GLN A 88 3.66 15.40 4.89
C GLN A 88 5.18 15.42 5.13
N TRP A 89 5.94 15.41 4.04
CA TRP A 89 7.40 15.60 4.04
C TRP A 89 7.76 17.08 3.90
#